data_AF-A0A418FXM1-F1
#
_entry.id   AF-A0A418FXM1-F1
#
_cell.length_a   1.000
_cell.length_b   1.000
_cell.length_c   1.000
_cell.angle_alpha   90.00
_cell.angle_beta   90.00
_cell.angle_gamma   90.00
#
_symmetry.space_group_name_H-M   'P 1'
#
loop_
_entity.id
_entity.type
_entity.pdbx_description
1 polymer ?
#
loop_
_entity_poly.entity_id
_entity_poly.type
_entity_poly.pdbx_seq_one_letter_code
_entity_poly.pdbx_strand_id
1 'polypeptide(L)'
;MWSFQMMCGDLGPIEVSAFYIQSCGTISNSSFEDTLVLAYHALKKPSTTMTDATPVGVDVHAFQQLLHLLCQDIPCAPQAKLVTYLAPSTISSVSYARFRHAIDVCLLYGEVVSEGEDLFQSVDGANAGEVKCSVLVSAMEIASAHKTLNAQLVARLRTTLERETLHDGNATISLDRFLTSLSHVVLPSAVG
;
A
#
# COMPACT_ATOMS: atom_id res chain seq x y z
N MET A 1 -27.99 -16.96 -7.04
CA MET A 1 -26.58 -16.54 -7.13
C MET A 1 -26.03 -16.90 -8.52
N TRP A 2 -26.47 -16.23 -9.59
CA TRP A 2 -26.05 -16.53 -10.97
C TRP A 2 -25.87 -15.25 -11.81
N SER A 3 -25.48 -14.13 -11.18
CA SER A 3 -25.46 -12.82 -11.84
C SER A 3 -24.08 -12.17 -11.92
N PHE A 4 -23.05 -12.72 -11.25
CA PHE A 4 -21.71 -12.12 -11.20
C PHE A 4 -20.72 -12.65 -12.25
N GLN A 5 -20.86 -13.91 -12.68
CA GLN A 5 -19.97 -14.50 -13.70
C GLN A 5 -20.14 -13.88 -15.11
N MET A 6 -21.26 -13.22 -15.40
CA MET A 6 -21.55 -12.73 -16.76
C MET A 6 -20.92 -11.37 -17.10
N MET A 7 -20.42 -10.59 -16.13
CA MET A 7 -19.93 -9.22 -16.39
C MET A 7 -18.41 -9.06 -16.32
N CYS A 8 -17.66 -9.99 -15.71
CA CYS A 8 -16.22 -9.86 -15.48
C CYS A 8 -15.32 -10.78 -16.34
N GLY A 9 -15.86 -11.61 -17.24
CA GLY A 9 -15.07 -12.62 -17.94
C GLY A 9 -14.47 -13.69 -17.00
N ASP A 10 -13.47 -14.44 -17.47
CA ASP A 10 -12.78 -15.57 -16.77
C ASP A 10 -11.98 -15.16 -15.50
N LEU A 11 -12.26 -14.00 -14.90
CA LEU A 11 -11.58 -13.53 -13.70
C LEU A 11 -11.99 -14.36 -12.47
N GLY A 12 -11.00 -14.81 -11.70
CA GLY A 12 -11.22 -15.55 -10.47
C GLY A 12 -11.69 -14.65 -9.31
N PRO A 13 -12.07 -15.25 -8.16
CA PRO A 13 -12.52 -14.51 -6.99
C PRO A 13 -11.51 -13.50 -6.44
N ILE A 14 -10.22 -13.73 -6.68
CA ILE A 14 -9.12 -12.86 -6.21
C ILE A 14 -9.05 -11.60 -7.08
N GLU A 15 -9.06 -11.77 -8.39
CA GLU A 15 -8.98 -10.67 -9.36
C GLU A 15 -10.22 -9.77 -9.27
N VAL A 16 -11.41 -10.38 -9.13
CA VAL A 16 -12.65 -9.63 -8.93
C VAL A 16 -12.61 -8.84 -7.63
N SER A 17 -12.12 -9.44 -6.54
CA SER A 17 -11.97 -8.75 -5.25
C SER A 17 -11.01 -7.57 -5.35
N ALA A 18 -9.85 -7.76 -6.01
CA ALA A 18 -8.87 -6.71 -6.22
C ALA A 18 -9.46 -5.53 -7.00
N PHE A 19 -10.13 -5.82 -8.13
CA PHE A 19 -10.75 -4.81 -8.98
C PHE A 19 -11.75 -3.94 -8.22
N TYR A 20 -12.64 -4.55 -7.43
CA TYR A 20 -13.63 -3.78 -6.67
C TYR A 20 -13.00 -2.97 -5.54
N ILE A 21 -12.02 -3.53 -4.83
CA ILE A 21 -11.30 -2.80 -3.78
C ILE A 21 -10.58 -1.59 -4.38
N GLN A 22 -9.92 -1.73 -5.53
CA GLN A 22 -9.26 -0.62 -6.21
C GLN A 22 -10.27 0.42 -6.74
N SER A 23 -11.39 -0.02 -7.29
CA SER A 23 -12.42 0.88 -7.85
C SER A 23 -13.19 1.65 -6.77
N CYS A 24 -13.40 1.05 -5.61
CA CYS A 24 -14.15 1.65 -4.49
C CYS A 24 -13.23 2.23 -3.39
N GLY A 25 -11.91 2.06 -3.54
CA GLY A 25 -10.87 2.19 -2.50
C GLY A 25 -10.55 3.58 -2.00
N THR A 26 -11.53 4.48 -1.96
CA THR A 26 -11.40 5.70 -1.16
C THR A 26 -12.01 5.43 0.21
N ILE A 27 -11.25 5.65 1.28
CA ILE A 27 -11.67 5.43 2.68
C ILE A 27 -12.95 6.24 3.01
N SER A 28 -13.23 7.28 2.23
CA SER A 28 -14.42 8.13 2.34
C SER A 28 -15.69 7.55 1.69
N ASN A 29 -15.61 6.42 0.97
CA ASN A 29 -16.74 5.83 0.28
C ASN A 29 -17.60 5.00 1.24
N SER A 30 -18.86 5.37 1.38
CA SER A 30 -19.83 4.70 2.26
C SER A 30 -20.09 3.23 1.90
N SER A 31 -19.83 2.83 0.65
CA SER A 31 -19.98 1.45 0.15
C SER A 31 -18.70 0.61 0.26
N PHE A 32 -17.61 1.19 0.78
CA PHE A 32 -16.32 0.50 0.85
C PHE A 32 -16.35 -0.68 1.82
N GLU A 33 -17.01 -0.54 2.98
CA GLU A 33 -17.15 -1.64 3.93
C GLU A 33 -17.92 -2.83 3.33
N ASP A 34 -19.01 -2.57 2.60
CA ASP A 34 -19.77 -3.63 1.92
C ASP A 34 -18.91 -4.35 0.88
N THR A 35 -18.05 -3.60 0.17
CA THR A 35 -17.08 -4.16 -0.78
C THR A 35 -16.07 -5.07 -0.08
N LEU A 36 -15.53 -4.65 1.06
CA LEU A 36 -14.60 -5.45 1.87
C LEU A 36 -15.25 -6.73 2.41
N VAL A 37 -16.48 -6.64 2.90
CA VAL A 37 -17.24 -7.80 3.38
C VAL A 37 -17.47 -8.79 2.24
N LEU A 38 -17.88 -8.32 1.06
CA LEU A 38 -18.07 -9.17 -0.11
C LEU A 38 -16.76 -9.84 -0.56
N ALA A 39 -15.66 -9.09 -0.64
CA ALA A 39 -14.34 -9.63 -0.99
C ALA A 39 -13.87 -10.69 0.03
N TYR A 40 -14.03 -10.42 1.32
CA TYR A 40 -13.68 -11.36 2.38
C TYR A 40 -14.49 -12.66 2.27
N HIS A 41 -15.80 -12.57 2.05
CA HIS A 41 -16.65 -13.75 1.89
C HIS A 41 -16.38 -14.52 0.61
N ALA A 42 -16.03 -13.85 -0.49
CA ALA A 42 -15.66 -14.49 -1.75
C ALA A 42 -14.37 -15.32 -1.63
N LEU A 43 -13.43 -14.85 -0.81
CA LEU A 43 -12.14 -15.52 -0.58
C LEU A 43 -12.17 -16.56 0.55
N LYS A 44 -13.20 -16.52 1.40
CA LYS A 44 -13.38 -17.49 2.47
C LYS A 44 -13.88 -18.82 1.88
N LYS A 45 -13.08 -19.88 2.02
CA LYS A 45 -13.48 -21.23 1.59
C LYS A 45 -14.76 -21.66 2.32
N PRO A 46 -15.76 -22.23 1.64
CA PRO A 46 -16.94 -22.79 2.29
C PRO A 46 -16.53 -23.96 3.19
N SER A 47 -16.95 -23.91 4.46
CA SER A 47 -16.78 -25.03 5.39
C SER A 47 -17.62 -26.21 4.89
N THR A 48 -16.97 -27.22 4.32
CA THR A 48 -17.63 -28.37 3.69
C THR A 48 -17.70 -29.60 4.59
N THR A 49 -17.15 -29.53 5.81
CA THR A 49 -17.10 -30.68 6.73
C THR A 49 -17.46 -30.25 8.15
N MET A 50 -18.55 -30.82 8.68
CA MET A 50 -19.14 -30.49 9.98
C MET A 50 -18.34 -30.96 11.21
N THR A 51 -17.10 -31.44 11.05
CA THR A 51 -16.41 -32.21 12.11
C THR A 51 -14.97 -31.83 12.42
N ASP A 52 -14.37 -30.81 11.80
CA ASP A 52 -13.02 -30.40 12.19
C ASP A 52 -12.90 -28.89 12.21
N ALA A 53 -12.04 -28.40 13.11
CA ALA A 53 -11.73 -26.99 13.36
C ALA A 53 -11.39 -26.23 12.07
N THR A 54 -12.41 -25.81 11.32
CA THR A 54 -12.21 -25.11 10.05
C THR A 54 -11.60 -23.74 10.31
N PRO A 55 -10.59 -23.31 9.52
CA PRO A 55 -10.09 -21.95 9.58
C PRO A 55 -11.27 -20.98 9.38
N VAL A 56 -11.49 -20.11 10.37
CA VAL A 56 -12.67 -19.24 10.47
C VAL A 56 -12.62 -18.08 9.45
N GLY A 57 -11.54 -17.93 8.71
CA GLY A 57 -11.30 -16.82 7.79
C GLY A 57 -10.69 -17.21 6.45
N VAL A 58 -10.12 -16.23 5.77
CA VAL A 58 -9.55 -16.37 4.43
C VAL A 58 -8.24 -17.13 4.50
N ASP A 59 -7.99 -17.99 3.51
CA ASP A 59 -6.72 -18.70 3.33
C ASP A 59 -5.58 -17.69 3.13
N VAL A 60 -4.47 -17.83 3.87
CA VAL A 60 -3.37 -16.85 3.81
C VAL A 60 -2.80 -16.68 2.40
N HIS A 61 -2.72 -17.76 1.61
CA HIS A 61 -2.13 -17.71 0.29
C HIS A 61 -3.02 -16.92 -0.67
N ALA A 62 -4.34 -17.17 -0.62
CA ALA A 62 -5.32 -16.39 -1.36
C ALA A 62 -5.28 -14.91 -0.95
N PHE A 63 -5.08 -14.63 0.35
CA PHE A 63 -4.94 -13.27 0.83
C PHE A 63 -3.64 -12.59 0.36
N GLN A 64 -2.51 -13.30 0.37
CA GLN A 64 -1.24 -12.80 -0.16
C GLN A 64 -1.34 -12.47 -1.66
N GLN A 65 -2.05 -13.30 -2.44
CA GLN A 65 -2.30 -13.03 -3.86
C GLN A 65 -3.14 -11.77 -4.06
N LEU A 66 -4.20 -11.58 -3.26
CA LEU A 66 -4.99 -10.34 -3.28
C LEU A 66 -4.09 -9.13 -3.00
N LEU A 67 -3.28 -9.18 -1.94
CA LEU A 67 -2.40 -8.06 -1.57
C LEU A 67 -1.38 -7.75 -2.68
N HIS A 68 -0.85 -8.76 -3.37
CA HIS A 68 0.04 -8.53 -4.52
C HIS A 68 -0.66 -7.75 -5.64
N LEU A 69 -1.91 -8.12 -5.98
CA LEU A 69 -2.67 -7.39 -6.99
C LEU A 69 -2.94 -5.94 -6.57
N LEU A 70 -3.33 -5.72 -5.31
CA LEU A 70 -3.56 -4.37 -4.79
C LEU A 70 -2.29 -3.50 -4.80
N CYS A 71 -1.12 -4.11 -4.61
CA CYS A 71 0.15 -3.39 -4.60
C CYS A 71 0.79 -3.26 -5.99
N GLN A 72 0.25 -3.92 -7.02
CA GLN A 72 0.85 -3.96 -8.35
C GLN A 72 0.96 -2.57 -8.98
N ASP A 73 -0.01 -1.70 -8.68
CA ASP A 73 -0.10 -0.35 -9.23
C ASP A 73 0.65 0.70 -8.41
N ILE A 74 1.27 0.31 -7.28
CA ILE A 74 2.01 1.25 -6.43
C ILE A 74 3.47 1.36 -6.92
N PRO A 75 3.90 2.52 -7.44
CA PRO A 75 5.26 2.69 -7.95
C PRO A 75 6.31 2.47 -6.86
N CYS A 76 7.42 1.83 -7.21
CA CYS A 76 8.56 1.61 -6.31
C CYS A 76 8.25 0.87 -5.00
N ALA A 77 7.03 0.33 -4.83
CA ALA A 77 6.65 -0.36 -3.61
C ALA A 77 7.48 -1.66 -3.46
N PRO A 78 8.09 -1.93 -2.30
CA PRO A 78 8.70 -3.21 -1.99
C PRO A 78 7.58 -4.23 -1.68
N GLN A 79 6.81 -4.59 -2.71
CA GLN A 79 5.57 -5.39 -2.62
C GLN A 79 5.76 -6.65 -1.79
N ALA A 80 6.82 -7.43 -2.04
CA ALA A 80 7.11 -8.63 -1.29
C ALA A 80 7.26 -8.37 0.23
N LYS A 81 7.89 -7.25 0.61
CA LYS A 81 8.07 -6.87 2.02
C LYS A 81 6.76 -6.42 2.65
N LEU A 82 5.96 -5.62 1.93
CA LEU A 82 4.64 -5.17 2.37
C LEU A 82 3.68 -6.36 2.55
N VAL A 83 3.62 -7.28 1.58
CA VAL A 83 2.80 -8.49 1.66
C VAL A 83 3.25 -9.38 2.82
N THR A 84 4.55 -9.59 2.98
CA THR A 84 5.10 -10.41 4.09
C THR A 84 4.76 -9.80 5.45
N TYR A 85 4.80 -8.47 5.58
CA TYR A 85 4.44 -7.77 6.80
C TYR A 85 2.95 -7.91 7.14
N LEU A 86 2.07 -7.72 6.16
CA LEU A 86 0.62 -7.73 6.35
C LEU A 86 0.04 -9.14 6.50
N ALA A 87 0.58 -10.09 5.72
CA ALA A 87 0.16 -11.49 5.68
C ALA A 87 1.38 -12.43 5.77
N PRO A 88 1.98 -12.62 6.95
CA PRO A 88 3.09 -13.54 7.14
C PRO A 88 2.67 -14.98 6.84
N SER A 89 3.53 -15.76 6.18
CA SER A 89 3.24 -17.17 5.86
C SER A 89 3.11 -18.08 7.09
N THR A 90 3.38 -17.57 8.29
CA THR A 90 3.23 -18.29 9.57
C THR A 90 1.78 -18.39 10.03
N ILE A 91 0.87 -17.57 9.49
CA ILE A 91 -0.57 -17.69 9.76
C ILE A 91 -1.22 -18.53 8.66
N SER A 92 -2.15 -19.41 9.01
CA SER A 92 -2.89 -20.22 8.04
C SER A 92 -4.23 -19.61 7.64
N SER A 93 -4.77 -18.71 8.47
CA SER A 93 -6.07 -18.08 8.25
C SER A 93 -6.07 -16.61 8.69
N VAL A 94 -6.76 -15.78 7.91
CA VAL A 94 -6.85 -14.34 8.10
C VAL A 94 -8.28 -14.00 8.53
N SER A 95 -8.43 -13.41 9.72
CA SER A 95 -9.71 -12.91 10.20
C SER A 95 -10.14 -11.65 9.45
N TYR A 96 -11.44 -11.32 9.47
CA TYR A 96 -11.93 -10.10 8.83
C TYR A 96 -11.24 -8.83 9.33
N ALA A 97 -11.02 -8.72 10.64
CA ALA A 97 -10.32 -7.57 11.23
C ALA A 97 -8.89 -7.40 10.66
N ARG A 98 -8.16 -8.51 10.47
CA ARG A 98 -6.81 -8.48 9.89
C ARG A 98 -6.84 -8.23 8.38
N PHE A 99 -7.82 -8.81 7.68
CA PHE A 99 -8.06 -8.58 6.25
C PHE A 99 -8.31 -7.10 5.95
N ARG A 100 -9.28 -6.49 6.66
CA ARG A 100 -9.60 -5.07 6.55
C ARG A 100 -8.39 -4.19 6.87
N HIS A 101 -7.75 -4.42 8.01
CA HIS A 101 -6.60 -3.61 8.41
C HIS A 101 -5.48 -3.63 7.37
N ALA A 102 -5.18 -4.80 6.79
CA ALA A 102 -4.13 -4.90 5.78
C ALA A 102 -4.50 -4.23 4.46
N ILE A 103 -5.77 -4.26 4.04
CA ILE A 103 -6.23 -3.50 2.88
C ILE A 103 -6.16 -2.00 3.14
N ASP A 104 -6.62 -1.53 4.31
CA ASP A 104 -6.51 -0.13 4.70
C ASP A 104 -5.04 0.34 4.64
N VAL A 105 -4.11 -0.48 5.15
CA VAL A 105 -2.66 -0.17 5.09
C VAL A 105 -2.16 -0.14 3.65
N CYS A 106 -2.57 -1.06 2.76
CA CYS A 106 -2.19 -1.03 1.35
C CYS A 106 -2.67 0.24 0.64
N LEU A 107 -3.91 0.65 0.88
CA LEU A 107 -4.48 1.87 0.29
C LEU A 107 -3.77 3.13 0.81
N LEU A 108 -3.62 3.25 2.13
CA LEU A 108 -2.86 4.35 2.75
C LEU A 108 -1.42 4.41 2.26
N TYR A 109 -0.79 3.25 2.04
CA TYR A 109 0.56 3.18 1.50
C TYR A 109 0.63 3.75 0.08
N GLY A 110 -0.33 3.39 -0.78
CA GLY A 110 -0.46 3.95 -2.12
C GLY A 110 -0.70 5.47 -2.12
N GLU A 111 -1.58 5.95 -1.23
CA GLU A 111 -1.84 7.38 -1.05
C GLU A 111 -0.57 8.14 -0.68
N VAL A 112 0.22 7.64 0.29
CA VAL A 112 1.48 8.31 0.70
C VAL A 112 2.51 8.35 -0.45
N VAL A 113 2.61 7.28 -1.25
CA VAL A 113 3.53 7.27 -2.41
C VAL A 113 3.06 8.28 -3.47
N SER A 114 1.75 8.34 -3.74
CA SER A 114 1.16 9.32 -4.66
C SER A 114 1.37 10.76 -4.20
N GLU A 115 1.14 11.06 -2.91
CA GLU A 115 1.40 12.38 -2.33
C GLU A 115 2.89 12.75 -2.42
N GLY A 116 3.78 11.78 -2.27
CA GLY A 116 5.21 11.95 -2.49
C GLY A 116 5.54 12.33 -3.92
N GLU A 117 4.93 11.65 -4.90
CA GLU A 117 5.09 11.96 -6.31
C GLU A 117 4.61 13.38 -6.64
N ASP A 118 3.40 13.75 -6.19
CA ASP A 118 2.85 15.10 -6.37
C ASP A 118 3.76 16.17 -5.76
N LEU A 119 4.31 15.91 -4.57
CA LEU A 119 5.26 16.81 -3.92
C LEU A 119 6.52 16.97 -4.76
N PHE A 120 7.11 15.86 -5.25
CA PHE A 120 8.32 15.91 -6.07
C PHE A 120 8.07 16.72 -7.34
N GLN A 121 6.98 16.45 -8.05
CA GLN A 121 6.60 17.16 -9.28
C GLN A 121 6.34 18.66 -9.03
N SER A 122 5.79 19.03 -7.86
CA SER A 122 5.60 20.44 -7.49
C SER A 122 6.93 21.19 -7.33
N VAL A 123 8.00 20.48 -6.93
CA VAL A 123 9.35 21.04 -6.80
C VAL A 123 10.08 21.01 -8.15
N ASP A 124 9.93 19.93 -8.92
CA ASP A 124 10.46 19.79 -10.27
C ASP A 124 9.57 20.49 -11.32
N GLY A 125 9.19 21.75 -11.07
CA GLY A 125 8.30 22.49 -11.97
C GLY A 125 8.84 22.71 -13.38
N ALA A 126 10.15 22.50 -13.60
CA ALA A 126 10.80 22.53 -14.92
C ALA A 126 10.84 21.15 -15.61
N ASN A 127 10.38 20.09 -14.94
CA ASN A 127 10.41 18.70 -15.37
C ASN A 127 11.83 18.25 -15.80
N ALA A 128 12.83 18.64 -14.99
CA ALA A 128 14.22 18.31 -15.21
C ALA A 128 14.54 16.85 -14.85
N GLY A 129 13.66 16.19 -14.11
CA GLY A 129 13.80 14.80 -13.65
C GLY A 129 14.70 14.65 -12.42
N GLU A 130 15.32 15.73 -11.95
CA GLU A 130 16.20 15.76 -10.78
C GLU A 130 15.96 17.01 -9.93
N VAL A 131 15.87 16.80 -8.62
CA VAL A 131 15.63 17.86 -7.63
C VAL A 131 16.75 17.83 -6.58
N LYS A 132 17.18 19.00 -6.12
CA LYS A 132 18.12 19.08 -4.98
C LYS A 132 17.47 18.52 -3.72
N CYS A 133 18.15 17.60 -3.04
CA CYS A 133 17.63 16.97 -1.82
C CYS A 133 17.26 18.00 -0.74
N SER A 134 18.02 19.09 -0.62
CA SER A 134 17.73 20.19 0.31
C SER A 134 16.41 20.89 0.02
N VAL A 135 16.08 21.14 -1.25
CA VAL A 135 14.81 21.77 -1.65
C VAL A 135 13.63 20.83 -1.37
N LEU A 136 13.80 19.55 -1.67
CA LEU A 136 12.77 18.54 -1.40
C LEU A 136 12.50 18.36 0.10
N VAL A 137 13.54 18.37 0.93
CA VAL A 137 13.40 18.36 2.41
C VAL A 137 12.64 19.59 2.90
N SER A 138 12.99 20.79 2.41
CA SER A 138 12.25 22.00 2.79
C SER A 138 10.78 21.94 2.37
N ALA A 139 10.48 21.42 1.17
CA ALA A 139 9.09 21.24 0.72
C ALA A 139 8.31 20.28 1.62
N MET A 140 8.91 19.16 2.03
CA MET A 140 8.31 18.20 2.97
C MET A 140 8.08 18.83 4.35
N GLU A 141 9.01 19.62 4.86
CA GLU A 141 8.89 20.31 6.14
C GLU A 141 7.74 21.34 6.12
N ILE A 142 7.60 22.09 5.02
CA ILE A 142 6.49 23.02 4.81
C ILE A 142 5.15 22.26 4.78
N ALA A 143 5.07 21.19 3.99
CA ALA A 143 3.88 20.33 3.93
C ALA A 143 3.52 19.75 5.32
N SER A 144 4.52 19.33 6.10
CA SER A 144 4.29 18.86 7.46
C SER A 144 3.80 19.96 8.40
N ALA A 145 4.33 21.19 8.29
CA ALA A 145 3.86 22.34 9.06
C ALA A 145 2.39 22.68 8.75
N HIS A 146 1.93 22.44 7.52
CA HIS A 146 0.54 22.57 7.10
C HIS A 146 -0.33 21.34 7.41
N LYS A 147 0.22 20.34 8.12
CA LYS A 147 -0.45 19.08 8.51
C LYS A 147 -0.91 18.22 7.32
N THR A 148 -0.34 18.42 6.13
CA THR A 148 -0.60 17.54 4.98
C THR A 148 0.29 16.29 5.03
N LEU A 149 1.48 16.39 5.62
CA LEU A 149 2.38 15.25 5.84
C LEU A 149 2.67 14.99 7.33
N ASN A 150 2.79 13.71 7.68
CA ASN A 150 3.16 13.30 9.03
C ASN A 150 4.60 13.72 9.37
N ALA A 151 4.78 14.48 10.46
CA ALA A 151 6.08 14.99 10.89
C ALA A 151 7.12 13.88 11.20
N GLN A 152 6.68 12.72 11.71
CA GLN A 152 7.58 11.58 11.96
C GLN A 152 8.06 10.96 10.65
N LEU A 153 7.20 10.90 9.63
CA LEU A 153 7.56 10.43 8.30
C LEU A 153 8.61 11.35 7.67
N VAL A 154 8.37 12.67 7.70
CA VAL A 154 9.31 13.68 7.19
C VAL A 154 10.66 13.60 7.90
N ALA A 155 10.68 13.47 9.23
CA ALA A 155 11.92 13.35 9.99
C ALA A 155 12.74 12.11 9.59
N ARG A 156 12.09 10.95 9.42
CA ARG A 156 12.76 9.70 9.01
C ARG A 156 13.26 9.77 7.57
N LEU A 157 12.48 10.36 6.66
CA LEU A 157 12.87 10.50 5.26
C LEU A 157 14.04 11.47 5.10
N ARG A 158 14.04 12.59 5.84
CA ARG A 158 15.19 13.51 5.92
C ARG A 158 16.47 12.79 6.33
N THR A 159 16.46 12.02 7.42
CA THR A 159 17.63 11.25 7.86
C THR A 159 18.08 10.21 6.83
N THR A 160 17.15 9.66 6.04
CA THR A 160 17.47 8.71 4.97
C THR A 160 18.16 9.44 3.81
N LEU A 161 17.61 10.56 3.35
CA LEU A 161 18.21 11.38 2.30
C LEU A 161 19.58 11.95 2.71
N GLU A 162 19.73 12.48 3.92
CA GLU A 162 21.02 12.98 4.43
C GLU A 162 22.11 11.90 4.42
N ARG A 163 21.74 10.64 4.70
CA ARG A 163 22.66 9.50 4.65
C ARG A 163 23.03 9.14 3.23
N GLU A 164 22.06 9.15 2.31
CA GLU A 164 22.29 8.86 0.89
C GLU A 164 23.16 9.91 0.20
N THR A 165 23.04 11.17 0.61
CA THR A 165 23.80 12.29 0.02
C THR A 165 25.18 12.50 0.65
N LEU A 166 25.55 11.74 1.70
CA LEU A 166 26.79 11.95 2.47
C LEU A 166 26.98 13.41 2.92
N HIS A 167 25.88 14.11 3.20
CA HIS A 167 25.85 15.55 3.51
C HIS A 167 26.34 16.50 2.38
N ASP A 168 26.35 16.06 1.12
CA ASP A 168 26.55 16.96 0.00
C ASP A 168 25.31 17.87 -0.20
N GLY A 169 25.49 19.17 0.04
CA GLY A 169 24.44 20.19 -0.11
C GLY A 169 24.00 20.43 -1.56
N ASN A 170 24.74 19.93 -2.55
CA ASN A 170 24.40 19.99 -3.96
C ASN A 170 23.84 18.68 -4.52
N ALA A 171 23.72 17.64 -3.69
CA ALA A 171 23.20 16.36 -4.15
C ALA A 171 21.77 16.51 -4.70
N THR A 172 21.56 15.93 -5.88
CA THR A 172 20.26 15.80 -6.51
C THR A 172 19.72 14.38 -6.36
N ILE A 173 18.41 14.24 -6.47
CA ILE A 173 17.70 12.97 -6.45
C ILE A 173 16.65 12.96 -7.55
N SER A 174 16.55 11.83 -8.24
CA SER A 174 15.50 11.55 -9.22
C SER A 174 14.21 11.10 -8.54
N LEU A 175 13.06 11.25 -9.21
CA LEU A 175 11.76 10.79 -8.71
C LEU A 175 11.78 9.32 -8.25
N ASP A 176 12.29 8.40 -9.07
CA ASP A 176 12.33 6.95 -8.77
C ASP A 176 13.09 6.65 -7.46
N ARG A 177 14.28 7.24 -7.30
CA ARG A 177 15.05 7.12 -6.06
C ARG A 177 14.32 7.71 -4.86
N PHE A 178 13.70 8.87 -5.02
CA PHE A 178 12.95 9.50 -3.94
C PHE A 178 11.76 8.64 -3.49
N LEU A 179 10.94 8.16 -4.42
CA LEU A 179 9.82 7.28 -4.14
C LEU A 179 10.28 5.97 -3.51
N THR A 180 11.41 5.42 -3.96
CA THR A 180 12.05 4.25 -3.34
C THR A 180 12.40 4.53 -1.87
N SER A 181 13.08 5.64 -1.56
CA SER A 181 13.44 6.00 -0.17
C SER A 181 12.20 6.26 0.68
N LEU A 182 11.18 6.94 0.15
CA LEU A 182 9.88 7.14 0.81
C LEU A 182 9.22 5.80 1.13
N SER A 183 9.11 4.92 0.15
CA SER A 183 8.47 3.60 0.26
C SER A 183 9.11 2.75 1.38
N HIS A 184 10.43 2.82 1.53
CA HIS A 184 11.18 2.10 2.56
C HIS A 184 11.00 2.69 3.95
N VAL A 185 10.81 4.00 4.06
CA VAL A 185 10.57 4.68 5.34
C VAL A 185 9.14 4.44 5.82
N VAL A 186 8.15 4.42 4.93
CA VAL A 186 6.75 4.20 5.31
C VAL A 186 6.55 2.81 5.91
N LEU A 187 7.20 1.79 5.35
CA LEU A 187 7.16 0.47 5.96
C LEU A 187 7.85 0.49 7.35
N PRO A 188 7.24 -0.09 8.39
CA PRO A 188 7.98 -0.38 9.60
C PRO A 188 9.18 -1.23 9.23
N SER A 189 10.35 -0.90 9.78
CA SER A 189 11.51 -1.78 9.72
C SER A 189 11.05 -3.12 10.28
N ALA A 190 10.86 -4.12 9.42
CA ALA A 190 10.71 -5.50 9.86
C ALA A 190 11.97 -5.81 10.65
N VAL A 191 11.85 -5.74 11.98
CA VAL A 191 12.91 -6.11 12.90
C VAL A 191 13.08 -7.61 12.68
N GLY A 192 14.29 -7.99 12.25
CA GLY A 192 14.71 -9.39 12.21
C GLY A 192 14.76 -10.01 13.59
#